data_AF-A0A318UNR5-F1
#
_entry.id   AF-A0A318UNR5-F1
#
_cell.length_a   1.000
_cell.length_b   1.000
_cell.length_c   1.000
_cell.angle_alpha   90.00
_cell.angle_beta   90.00
_cell.angle_gamma   90.00
#
_symmetry.space_group_name_H-M   'P 1'
#
loop_
_entity.id
_entity.type
_entity.pdbx_description
1 polymer ?
#
loop_
_entity_poly.entity_id
_entity_poly.type
_entity_poly.pdbx_seq_one_letter_code
_entity_poly.pdbx_strand_id
1 'polypeptide(L)'
;MKKNKSIITLSIILLFSLSWNAKAQTKQTMQSRIQSMNEETDPEKNVVSMHSIIRDFKLDMVNNSEDIDNLKGLVAISFLKAGAFQKFEVYLGLISNKFNQTSYLNFAACDLFERKINLDYAKVLAQRTVELYDSYKNDPSARPVNFPLEDWTWFMRRAAYPYYETYAEILHEKGEDKTALFFEEKALKGIDLEDAGTSSVSLYTALLASQGQEDKVYEILLKRASIGKSSLDMNLRLRKLCLKKMGSDRTSVFLDSIQRNINNTYKVKIAKKMMINLKAPDFSLSDLNGKRITLASLKGKVVVLDFWATWCTPCIASMPAMEKISKAHPEVVFLFVATGENGKGAVQRVASYVKKTKFPVHVLMDIPLKGTPELFQVASAYKVDGIPTKIVIDRKGKLRFSTTGYPSDTELINELEAMIAVAKGQ
;
A
#
# COMPACT_ATOMS: atom_id res chain seq x y z
N MET A 1 -38.60 46.97 -3.51
CA MET A 1 -38.15 48.37 -3.30
C MET A 1 -36.76 48.30 -2.65
N LYS A 2 -35.66 48.61 -3.36
CA LYS A 2 -34.98 49.92 -3.40
C LYS A 2 -34.92 50.56 -1.99
N LYS A 3 -33.79 50.98 -1.41
CA LYS A 3 -32.51 51.44 -1.99
C LYS A 3 -31.54 51.78 -0.83
N ASN A 4 -30.22 51.61 -1.07
CA ASN A 4 -29.07 52.51 -0.77
C ASN A 4 -28.79 52.99 0.67
N LYS A 5 -27.58 53.37 1.09
CA LYS A 5 -26.15 53.32 0.66
C LYS A 5 -25.39 54.15 1.73
N SER A 6 -24.13 53.81 1.99
CA SER A 6 -22.93 54.69 2.14
C SER A 6 -22.09 54.29 3.36
N ILE A 7 -20.93 53.64 3.21
CA ILE A 7 -19.56 54.21 3.00
C ILE A 7 -19.23 55.33 4.00
N ILE A 8 -18.27 55.10 4.92
CA ILE A 8 -16.91 55.71 4.97
C ILE A 8 -16.15 55.19 6.21
N THR A 9 -14.88 54.87 5.95
CA THR A 9 -13.73 54.48 6.76
C THR A 9 -13.45 55.38 7.99
N LEU A 10 -13.08 54.81 9.14
CA LEU A 10 -11.82 55.14 9.86
C LEU A 10 -11.66 54.26 11.12
N SER A 11 -10.47 53.68 11.24
CA SER A 11 -9.92 52.93 12.36
C SER A 11 -9.80 53.78 13.64
N ILE A 12 -9.97 53.14 14.81
CA ILE A 12 -9.27 53.30 16.11
C ILE A 12 -9.96 52.28 17.05
N ILE A 13 -9.44 51.06 17.18
CA ILE A 13 -8.48 50.62 18.21
C ILE A 13 -8.95 50.93 19.64
N LEU A 14 -9.47 49.91 20.32
CA LEU A 14 -9.29 49.76 21.76
C LEU A 14 -8.99 48.28 22.10
N LEU A 15 -7.75 48.09 22.56
CA LEU A 15 -7.26 47.04 23.46
C LEU A 15 -7.06 45.61 22.91
N PHE A 16 -6.12 45.46 21.99
CA PHE A 16 -5.24 44.27 21.93
C PHE A 16 -3.83 44.69 21.53
N SER A 17 -3.02 45.08 22.51
CA SER A 17 -1.54 45.15 22.46
C SER A 17 -1.10 45.58 23.88
N LEU A 18 -0.17 44.98 24.59
CA LEU A 18 1.15 44.51 24.20
C LEU A 18 1.61 43.46 25.22
N SER A 19 2.02 42.28 24.76
CA SER A 19 3.23 41.67 25.29
C SER A 19 4.11 41.25 24.13
N TRP A 20 5.31 41.81 24.15
CA TRP A 20 6.46 41.49 23.33
C TRP A 20 6.71 39.98 23.20
N ASN A 21 7.15 39.57 22.01
CA ASN A 21 7.98 38.41 21.71
C ASN A 21 8.16 37.37 22.82
N ALA A 22 7.30 36.34 22.80
CA ALA A 22 7.69 35.01 23.23
C ALA A 22 7.02 34.00 22.30
N LYS A 23 7.84 33.37 21.44
CA LYS A 23 7.62 32.06 20.81
C LYS A 23 6.16 31.57 20.82
N ALA A 24 5.38 31.93 19.80
CA ALA A 24 4.26 31.08 19.40
C ALA A 24 4.85 29.83 18.73
N GLN A 25 5.45 28.97 19.55
CA GLN A 25 5.82 27.62 19.19
C GLN A 25 4.49 26.89 19.10
N THR A 26 3.94 26.76 17.89
CA THR A 26 2.76 25.94 17.62
C THR A 26 2.99 24.60 18.31
N LYS A 27 2.23 24.31 19.37
CA LYS A 27 2.45 23.12 20.19
C LYS A 27 2.17 21.91 19.28
N GLN A 28 3.22 21.32 18.73
CA GLN A 28 3.12 20.17 17.84
C GLN A 28 2.28 19.10 18.52
N THR A 29 1.31 18.53 17.80
CA THR A 29 0.52 17.40 18.29
C THR A 29 1.42 16.18 18.46
N MET A 30 1.04 15.22 19.31
CA MET A 30 1.79 13.97 19.49
C MET A 30 2.02 13.28 18.14
N GLN A 31 0.98 13.22 17.31
CA GLN A 31 1.04 12.64 15.98
C GLN A 31 2.04 13.34 15.05
N SER A 32 2.08 14.68 15.03
CA SER A 32 3.05 15.41 14.20
C SER A 32 4.51 15.16 14.63
N ARG A 33 4.74 14.90 15.91
CA ARG A 33 6.07 14.57 16.44
C ARG A 33 6.47 13.12 16.12
N ILE A 34 5.53 12.19 16.21
CA ILE A 34 5.72 10.81 15.77
C ILE A 34 6.05 10.75 14.28
N GLN A 35 5.33 11.54 13.46
CA GLN A 35 5.64 11.65 12.03
C GLN A 35 7.06 12.19 11.80
N SER A 36 7.48 13.22 12.56
CA SER A 36 8.83 13.76 12.48
C SER A 36 9.90 12.72 12.88
N MET A 37 9.60 11.84 13.85
CA MET A 37 10.49 10.72 14.22
C MET A 37 10.65 9.72 13.07
N ASN A 38 9.58 9.43 12.34
CA ASN A 38 9.63 8.51 11.20
C ASN A 38 10.46 9.04 10.02
N GLU A 39 10.55 10.37 9.89
CA GLU A 39 11.33 11.04 8.85
C GLU A 39 12.80 11.26 9.26
N GLU A 40 13.11 11.19 10.55
CA GLU A 40 14.47 11.37 11.07
C GLU A 40 15.35 10.14 10.77
N THR A 41 16.49 10.41 10.15
CA THR A 41 17.45 9.38 9.71
C THR A 41 18.46 9.01 10.79
N ASP A 42 18.68 9.89 11.77
CA ASP A 42 19.58 9.64 12.90
C ASP A 42 18.82 8.96 14.05
N PRO A 43 19.09 7.67 14.32
CA PRO A 43 18.34 6.93 15.33
C PRO A 43 18.55 7.47 16.75
N GLU A 44 19.68 8.12 17.05
CA GLU A 44 19.91 8.72 18.39
C GLU A 44 18.99 9.92 18.63
N LYS A 45 18.69 10.70 17.59
CA LYS A 45 17.69 11.77 17.69
C LYS A 45 16.27 11.21 17.87
N ASN A 46 15.99 10.03 17.34
CA ASN A 46 14.73 9.34 17.61
C ASN A 46 14.62 8.89 19.07
N VAL A 47 15.71 8.46 19.69
CA VAL A 47 15.75 8.21 21.15
C VAL A 47 15.39 9.47 21.92
N VAL A 48 16.02 10.61 21.60
CA VAL A 48 15.75 11.90 22.26
C VAL A 48 14.29 12.31 22.06
N SER A 49 13.77 12.16 20.84
CA SER A 49 12.40 12.52 20.48
C SER A 49 11.38 11.67 21.22
N MET A 50 11.59 10.36 21.32
CA MET A 50 10.75 9.46 22.12
C MET A 50 10.66 9.93 23.57
N HIS A 51 11.80 10.15 24.24
CA HIS A 51 11.81 10.60 25.63
C HIS A 51 11.12 11.95 25.80
N SER A 52 11.32 12.87 24.86
CA SER A 52 10.65 14.17 24.90
C SER A 52 9.13 14.04 24.68
N ILE A 53 8.65 13.16 23.79
CA ILE A 53 7.21 12.92 23.61
C ILE A 53 6.60 12.35 24.90
N ILE A 54 7.20 11.30 25.46
CA ILE A 54 6.72 10.68 26.71
C ILE A 54 6.60 11.73 27.82
N ARG A 55 7.64 12.55 28.00
CA ARG A 55 7.65 13.61 29.02
C ARG A 55 6.62 14.70 28.73
N ASP A 56 6.60 15.25 27.53
CA ASP A 56 5.81 16.46 27.23
C ASP A 56 4.30 16.17 27.16
N PHE A 57 3.91 14.93 26.80
CA PHE A 57 2.53 14.44 26.83
C PHE A 57 2.18 13.69 28.12
N LYS A 58 3.13 13.56 29.06
CA LYS A 58 2.95 12.88 30.35
C LYS A 58 2.44 11.45 30.20
N LEU A 59 2.98 10.72 29.23
CA LEU A 59 2.61 9.33 28.99
C LEU A 59 3.14 8.44 30.12
N ASP A 60 2.31 7.52 30.58
CA ASP A 60 2.68 6.56 31.62
C ASP A 60 2.35 5.11 31.21
N MET A 61 3.03 4.14 31.82
CA MET A 61 2.88 2.72 31.46
C MET A 61 1.52 2.12 31.86
N VAL A 62 0.72 2.79 32.68
CA VAL A 62 -0.61 2.32 33.08
C VAL A 62 -1.65 2.71 32.04
N ASN A 63 -1.65 3.98 31.62
CA ASN A 63 -2.67 4.54 30.73
C ASN A 63 -2.25 4.56 29.25
N ASN A 64 -0.95 4.59 28.97
CA ASN A 64 -0.39 4.82 27.63
C ASN A 64 0.63 3.73 27.22
N SER A 65 0.50 2.51 27.76
CA SER A 65 1.42 1.41 27.46
C SER A 65 1.55 1.16 25.95
N GLU A 66 0.45 1.22 25.20
CA GLU A 66 0.43 1.05 23.75
C GLU A 66 1.18 2.16 23.01
N ASP A 67 0.92 3.44 23.35
CA ASP A 67 1.62 4.58 22.76
C ASP A 67 3.13 4.50 23.02
N ILE A 68 3.51 4.12 24.25
CA ILE A 68 4.92 3.99 24.65
C ILE A 68 5.60 2.83 23.91
N ASP A 69 4.92 1.68 23.79
CA ASP A 69 5.44 0.53 23.04
C ASP A 69 5.61 0.85 21.56
N ASN A 70 4.69 1.62 20.97
CA ASN A 70 4.81 2.11 19.60
C ASN A 70 6.03 3.03 19.44
N LEU A 71 6.24 3.98 20.35
CA LEU A 71 7.42 4.86 20.30
C LEU A 71 8.74 4.07 20.41
N LYS A 72 8.80 3.07 21.31
CA LYS A 72 9.96 2.17 21.43
C LYS A 72 10.20 1.38 20.15
N GLY A 73 9.14 0.86 19.53
CA GLY A 73 9.20 0.15 18.26
C GLY A 73 9.74 1.01 17.13
N LEU A 74 9.27 2.27 17.00
CA LEU A 74 9.79 3.21 16.01
C LEU A 74 11.29 3.49 16.20
N VAL A 75 11.73 3.67 17.46
CA VAL A 75 13.16 3.81 17.78
C VAL A 75 13.93 2.54 17.39
N ALA A 76 13.42 1.35 17.72
CA ALA A 76 14.05 0.09 17.33
C ALA A 76 14.22 0.01 15.81
N ILE A 77 13.16 0.28 15.03
CA ILE A 77 13.21 0.27 13.57
C ILE A 77 14.19 1.30 13.01
N SER A 78 14.32 2.48 13.63
CA SER A 78 15.33 3.46 13.20
C SER A 78 16.76 2.92 13.34
N PHE A 79 17.07 2.19 14.42
CA PHE A 79 18.36 1.53 14.59
C PHE A 79 18.56 0.38 13.60
N LEU A 80 17.51 -0.41 13.31
CA LEU A 80 17.55 -1.45 12.27
C LEU A 80 17.93 -0.85 10.92
N LYS A 81 17.25 0.23 10.51
CA LYS A 81 17.49 0.92 9.24
C LYS A 81 18.90 1.51 9.15
N ALA A 82 19.47 1.92 10.27
CA ALA A 82 20.86 2.39 10.40
C ALA A 82 21.91 1.26 10.49
N GLY A 83 21.50 -0.02 10.48
CA GLY A 83 22.40 -1.17 10.61
C GLY A 83 22.92 -1.43 12.03
N ALA A 84 22.39 -0.74 13.04
CA ALA A 84 22.78 -0.87 14.43
C ALA A 84 21.99 -1.98 15.14
N PHE A 85 22.17 -3.23 14.69
CA PHE A 85 21.35 -4.38 15.11
C PHE A 85 21.32 -4.64 16.62
N GLN A 86 22.45 -4.45 17.32
CA GLN A 86 22.48 -4.61 18.79
C GLN A 86 21.54 -3.61 19.49
N LYS A 87 21.50 -2.36 19.03
CA LYS A 87 20.60 -1.35 19.60
C LYS A 87 19.15 -1.61 19.21
N PHE A 88 18.90 -2.09 17.99
CA PHE A 88 17.58 -2.58 17.60
C PHE A 88 17.05 -3.65 18.58
N GLU A 89 17.86 -4.68 18.89
CA GLU A 89 17.46 -5.74 19.84
C GLU A 89 17.17 -5.19 21.24
N VAL A 90 17.99 -4.24 21.72
CA VAL A 90 17.78 -3.59 23.02
C VAL A 90 16.40 -2.90 23.04
N TYR A 91 16.10 -2.03 22.07
CA TYR A 91 14.84 -1.28 22.07
C TYR A 91 13.63 -2.16 21.76
N LEU A 92 13.77 -3.19 20.93
CA LEU A 92 12.73 -4.20 20.72
C LEU A 92 12.41 -4.96 22.02
N GLY A 93 13.43 -5.26 22.82
CA GLY A 93 13.29 -5.89 24.14
C GLY A 93 12.59 -5.02 25.19
N LEU A 94 12.54 -3.69 24.99
CA LEU A 94 11.82 -2.78 25.89
C LEU A 94 10.30 -2.74 25.66
N ILE A 95 9.82 -3.28 24.54
CA ILE A 95 8.39 -3.36 24.22
C ILE A 95 7.74 -4.36 25.17
N SER A 96 6.77 -3.89 25.95
CA SER A 96 6.19 -4.66 27.04
C SER A 96 5.12 -5.64 26.56
N ASN A 97 4.29 -5.21 25.60
CA ASN A 97 3.24 -6.03 25.02
C ASN A 97 3.84 -7.00 23.97
N LYS A 98 3.67 -8.32 24.20
CA LYS A 98 4.17 -9.37 23.29
C LYS A 98 3.63 -9.23 21.86
N PHE A 99 2.39 -8.79 21.71
CA PHE A 99 1.78 -8.60 20.41
C PHE A 99 2.44 -7.44 19.64
N ASN A 100 2.65 -6.29 20.28
CA ASN A 100 3.40 -5.18 19.66
C ASN A 100 4.83 -5.60 19.32
N GLN A 101 5.50 -6.32 20.23
CA GLN A 101 6.85 -6.84 19.99
C GLN A 101 6.90 -7.77 18.78
N THR A 102 5.90 -8.66 18.64
CA THR A 102 5.76 -9.55 17.47
C THR A 102 5.63 -8.75 16.17
N SER A 103 4.81 -7.70 16.18
CA SER A 103 4.57 -6.86 15.01
C SER A 103 5.85 -6.14 14.53
N TYR A 104 6.60 -5.55 15.46
CA TYR A 104 7.87 -4.88 15.13
C TYR A 104 8.98 -5.86 14.72
N LEU A 105 8.98 -7.07 15.31
CA LEU A 105 9.89 -8.14 14.90
C LEU A 105 9.58 -8.61 13.47
N ASN A 106 8.31 -8.78 13.12
CA ASN A 106 7.90 -9.11 11.76
C ASN A 106 8.26 -8.01 10.77
N PHE A 107 7.97 -6.74 11.13
CA PHE A 107 8.32 -5.59 10.31
C PHE A 107 9.82 -5.56 10.01
N ALA A 108 10.66 -5.80 11.02
CA ALA A 108 12.10 -5.85 10.85
C ALA A 108 12.55 -6.99 9.92
N ALA A 109 11.94 -8.17 10.05
CA ALA A 109 12.19 -9.29 9.14
C ALA A 109 11.80 -8.96 7.69
N CYS A 110 10.61 -8.38 7.48
CA CYS A 110 10.14 -7.93 6.18
C CYS A 110 11.08 -6.89 5.55
N ASP A 111 11.42 -5.82 6.29
CA ASP A 111 12.29 -4.74 5.78
C ASP A 111 13.65 -5.28 5.32
N LEU A 112 14.28 -6.15 6.11
CA LEU A 112 15.55 -6.78 5.76
C LEU A 112 15.42 -7.71 4.54
N PHE A 113 14.35 -8.51 4.46
CA PHE A 113 14.10 -9.41 3.35
C PHE A 113 13.85 -8.67 2.04
N GLU A 114 12.95 -7.69 2.03
CA GLU A 114 12.61 -6.87 0.86
C GLU A 114 13.83 -6.11 0.32
N ARG A 115 14.67 -5.60 1.23
CA ARG A 115 15.90 -4.86 0.87
C ARG A 115 17.09 -5.78 0.56
N LYS A 116 16.93 -7.10 0.74
CA LYS A 116 17.98 -8.12 0.59
C LYS A 116 19.22 -7.83 1.46
N ILE A 117 19.00 -7.40 2.71
CA ILE A 117 20.05 -7.08 3.68
C ILE A 117 20.07 -8.16 4.76
N ASN A 118 21.24 -8.78 4.98
CA ASN A 118 21.47 -9.76 6.05
C ASN A 118 20.34 -10.81 6.17
N LEU A 119 20.13 -11.59 5.10
CA LEU A 119 19.02 -12.55 5.00
C LEU A 119 19.04 -13.63 6.09
N ASP A 120 20.22 -13.98 6.62
CA ASP A 120 20.33 -14.89 7.76
C ASP A 120 19.72 -14.29 9.03
N TYR A 121 19.99 -13.01 9.28
CA TYR A 121 19.36 -12.31 10.40
C TYR A 121 17.86 -12.07 10.16
N ALA A 122 17.45 -11.73 8.94
CA ALA A 122 16.04 -11.64 8.58
C ALA A 122 15.29 -12.95 8.89
N LYS A 123 15.89 -14.10 8.54
CA LYS A 123 15.35 -15.43 8.89
C LYS A 123 15.22 -15.61 10.40
N VAL A 124 16.24 -15.25 11.18
CA VAL A 124 16.20 -15.34 12.65
C VAL A 124 15.07 -14.50 13.23
N LEU A 125 14.86 -13.27 12.71
CA LEU A 125 13.77 -12.41 13.16
C LEU A 125 12.39 -12.98 12.77
N ALA A 126 12.23 -13.49 11.55
CA ALA A 126 10.98 -14.12 11.11
C ALA A 126 10.65 -15.38 11.91
N GLN A 127 11.65 -16.22 12.18
CA GLN A 127 11.49 -17.39 13.04
C GLN A 127 11.03 -17.00 14.45
N ARG A 128 11.73 -16.04 15.08
CA ARG A 128 11.36 -15.52 16.41
C ARG A 128 9.95 -14.90 16.41
N THR A 129 9.53 -14.30 15.30
CA THR A 129 8.17 -13.74 15.13
C THR A 129 7.13 -14.83 15.27
N VAL A 130 7.31 -15.91 14.50
CA VAL A 130 6.39 -17.04 14.52
C VAL A 130 6.40 -17.74 15.88
N GLU A 131 7.57 -17.95 16.48
CA GLU A 131 7.70 -18.55 17.81
C GLU A 131 7.02 -17.71 18.90
N LEU A 132 7.25 -16.39 18.89
CA LEU A 132 6.63 -15.48 19.84
C LEU A 132 5.11 -15.47 19.66
N TYR A 133 4.61 -15.34 18.43
CA TYR A 133 3.19 -15.42 18.12
C TYR A 133 2.57 -16.74 18.61
N ASP A 134 3.18 -17.88 18.27
CA ASP A 134 2.69 -19.20 18.66
C ASP A 134 2.64 -19.38 20.18
N SER A 135 3.49 -18.68 20.94
CA SER A 135 3.53 -18.74 22.41
C SER A 135 2.32 -18.11 23.12
N TYR A 136 1.64 -17.14 22.49
CA TYR A 136 0.53 -16.42 23.13
C TYR A 136 -0.77 -16.38 22.31
N LYS A 137 -0.80 -16.88 21.07
CA LYS A 137 -1.99 -16.76 20.21
C LYS A 137 -3.30 -17.33 20.76
N ASN A 138 -3.20 -18.28 21.69
CA ASN A 138 -4.33 -18.90 22.36
C ASN A 138 -4.54 -18.39 23.80
N ASP A 139 -3.75 -17.40 24.23
CA ASP A 139 -3.81 -16.79 25.56
C ASP A 139 -4.70 -15.54 25.54
N PRO A 140 -5.90 -15.58 26.15
CA PRO A 140 -6.80 -14.42 26.18
C PRO A 140 -6.22 -13.22 26.94
N SER A 141 -5.22 -13.43 27.80
CA SER A 141 -4.55 -12.35 28.56
C SER A 141 -3.57 -11.54 27.72
N ALA A 142 -3.20 -12.03 26.54
CA ALA A 142 -2.35 -11.28 25.60
C ALA A 142 -3.09 -10.11 24.93
N ARG A 143 -4.42 -10.05 25.05
CA ARG A 143 -5.25 -8.96 24.53
C ARG A 143 -4.98 -7.66 25.31
N PRO A 144 -4.68 -6.53 24.65
CA PRO A 144 -4.61 -5.24 25.32
C PRO A 144 -5.95 -4.89 25.99
N VAL A 145 -5.90 -4.32 27.20
CA VAL A 145 -7.09 -4.10 28.05
C VAL A 145 -8.22 -3.38 27.32
N ASN A 146 -7.88 -2.34 26.55
CA ASN A 146 -8.83 -1.49 25.83
C ASN A 146 -9.17 -1.99 24.40
N PHE A 147 -8.67 -3.16 23.99
CA PHE A 147 -8.90 -3.71 22.65
C PHE A 147 -10.15 -4.61 22.64
N PRO A 148 -11.21 -4.35 21.87
CA PRO A 148 -12.44 -5.17 21.89
C PRO A 148 -12.17 -6.66 21.63
N LEU A 149 -12.90 -7.56 22.29
CA LEU A 149 -12.65 -9.01 22.18
C LEU A 149 -12.94 -9.57 20.78
N GLU A 150 -13.99 -9.08 20.12
CA GLU A 150 -14.33 -9.47 18.75
C GLU A 150 -13.23 -9.03 17.78
N ASP A 151 -12.79 -7.77 17.90
CA ASP A 151 -11.67 -7.23 17.14
C ASP A 151 -10.39 -8.02 17.43
N TRP A 152 -10.11 -8.34 18.69
CA TRP A 152 -8.94 -9.17 19.06
C TRP A 152 -9.00 -10.54 18.41
N THR A 153 -10.15 -11.20 18.43
CA THR A 153 -10.31 -12.53 17.83
C THR A 153 -10.13 -12.48 16.32
N TRP A 154 -10.73 -11.49 15.66
CA TRP A 154 -10.57 -11.27 14.22
C TRP A 154 -9.12 -10.92 13.87
N PHE A 155 -8.53 -10.02 14.67
CA PHE A 155 -7.19 -9.51 14.51
C PHE A 155 -6.17 -10.65 14.70
N MET A 156 -6.28 -11.46 15.74
CA MET A 156 -5.40 -12.60 15.97
C MET A 156 -5.49 -13.64 14.85
N ARG A 157 -6.68 -13.87 14.28
CA ARG A 157 -6.82 -14.73 13.09
C ARG A 157 -6.08 -14.16 11.87
N ARG A 158 -6.06 -12.84 11.70
CA ARG A 158 -5.45 -12.18 10.54
C ARG A 158 -3.99 -11.78 10.71
N ALA A 159 -3.55 -11.50 11.93
CA ALA A 159 -2.17 -11.16 12.25
C ALA A 159 -1.24 -12.35 12.06
N ALA A 160 -1.76 -13.57 12.21
CA ALA A 160 -1.02 -14.80 11.92
C ALA A 160 -0.54 -14.87 10.47
N TYR A 161 -1.34 -14.36 9.54
CA TYR A 161 -1.11 -14.47 8.11
C TYR A 161 0.24 -13.88 7.69
N PRO A 162 0.52 -12.57 7.88
CA PRO A 162 1.79 -11.99 7.47
C PRO A 162 2.98 -12.58 8.23
N TYR A 163 2.81 -13.06 9.46
CA TYR A 163 3.92 -13.61 10.25
C TYR A 163 4.41 -14.95 9.69
N TYR A 164 3.48 -15.85 9.37
CA TYR A 164 3.82 -17.13 8.77
C TYR A 164 4.29 -16.96 7.32
N GLU A 165 3.64 -16.09 6.55
CA GLU A 165 4.00 -15.84 5.14
C GLU A 165 5.40 -15.24 5.02
N THR A 166 5.74 -14.20 5.81
CA THR A 166 7.09 -13.60 5.81
C THR A 166 8.16 -14.66 6.07
N TYR A 167 7.91 -15.57 7.03
CA TYR A 167 8.86 -16.63 7.31
C TYR A 167 8.93 -17.65 6.17
N ALA A 168 7.80 -18.01 5.57
CA ALA A 168 7.74 -18.90 4.42
C ALA A 168 8.50 -18.32 3.20
N GLU A 169 8.34 -17.03 2.91
CA GLU A 169 9.05 -16.33 1.83
C GLU A 169 10.58 -16.38 2.04
N ILE A 170 11.05 -16.07 3.26
CA ILE A 170 12.47 -16.09 3.58
C ILE A 170 13.03 -17.53 3.50
N LEU A 171 12.27 -18.52 3.98
CA LEU A 171 12.66 -19.92 3.88
C LEU A 171 12.74 -20.38 2.41
N HIS A 172 11.79 -19.99 1.58
CA HIS A 172 11.78 -20.29 0.15
C HIS A 172 12.99 -19.68 -0.57
N GLU A 173 13.31 -18.41 -0.30
CA GLU A 173 14.49 -17.74 -0.85
C GLU A 173 15.79 -18.49 -0.48
N LYS A 174 15.82 -19.15 0.68
CA LYS A 174 16.96 -19.94 1.15
C LYS A 174 16.93 -21.41 0.69
N GLY A 175 15.95 -21.79 -0.13
CA GLY A 175 15.80 -23.16 -0.64
C GLY A 175 15.23 -24.16 0.37
N GLU A 176 14.64 -23.70 1.47
CA GLU A 176 14.05 -24.53 2.54
C GLU A 176 12.55 -24.79 2.28
N ASP A 177 12.21 -25.15 1.04
CA ASP A 177 10.84 -25.21 0.52
C ASP A 177 9.88 -26.09 1.31
N LYS A 178 10.36 -27.21 1.86
CA LYS A 178 9.51 -28.10 2.66
C LYS A 178 9.02 -27.40 3.94
N THR A 179 9.91 -26.65 4.59
CA THR A 179 9.58 -25.88 5.80
C THR A 179 8.77 -24.64 5.43
N ALA A 180 9.12 -23.98 4.32
CA ALA A 180 8.35 -22.86 3.78
C ALA A 180 6.90 -23.25 3.52
N LEU A 181 6.67 -24.40 2.86
CA LEU A 181 5.32 -24.91 2.56
C LEU A 181 4.50 -25.11 3.84
N PHE A 182 5.11 -25.66 4.89
CA PHE A 182 4.43 -25.86 6.17
C PHE A 182 3.93 -24.53 6.78
N PHE A 183 4.73 -23.47 6.72
CA PHE A 183 4.32 -22.16 7.23
C PHE A 183 3.35 -21.45 6.29
N GLU A 184 3.49 -21.61 4.97
CA GLU A 184 2.52 -21.07 4.02
C GLU A 184 1.13 -21.71 4.16
N GLU A 185 1.08 -23.03 4.42
CA GLU A 185 -0.18 -23.72 4.72
C GLU A 185 -0.79 -23.27 6.05
N LYS A 186 0.05 -22.91 7.04
CA LYS A 186 -0.43 -22.26 8.27
C LYS A 186 -0.98 -20.87 7.99
N ALA A 187 -0.31 -20.07 7.15
CA ALA A 187 -0.76 -18.73 6.76
C ALA A 187 -2.13 -18.78 6.09
N LEU A 188 -2.30 -19.68 5.12
CA LEU A 188 -3.52 -19.81 4.31
C LEU A 188 -4.64 -20.61 5.00
N LYS A 189 -4.45 -21.05 6.24
CA LYS A 189 -5.43 -21.90 6.93
C LYS A 189 -6.77 -21.18 7.11
N GLY A 190 -7.82 -21.74 6.51
CA GLY A 190 -9.17 -21.19 6.58
C GLY A 190 -9.44 -20.00 5.66
N ILE A 191 -8.49 -19.67 4.78
CA ILE A 191 -8.64 -18.67 3.74
C ILE A 191 -9.08 -19.37 2.46
N ASP A 192 -10.13 -18.86 1.82
CA ASP A 192 -10.45 -19.29 0.45
C ASP A 192 -9.35 -18.79 -0.49
N LEU A 193 -8.70 -19.70 -1.22
CA LEU A 193 -7.65 -19.33 -2.16
C LEU A 193 -8.17 -18.44 -3.31
N GLU A 194 -9.48 -18.39 -3.57
CA GLU A 194 -10.06 -17.39 -4.47
C GLU A 194 -9.98 -15.96 -3.91
N ASP A 195 -9.98 -15.80 -2.60
CA ASP A 195 -9.92 -14.51 -1.89
C ASP A 195 -8.52 -14.17 -1.36
N ALA A 196 -7.62 -15.15 -1.29
CA ALA A 196 -6.23 -14.96 -0.93
C ALA A 196 -5.50 -14.00 -1.90
N GLY A 197 -4.50 -13.31 -1.34
CA GLY A 197 -3.61 -12.41 -2.09
C GLY A 197 -2.86 -13.16 -3.19
N THR A 198 -2.63 -12.50 -4.32
CA THR A 198 -2.02 -13.15 -5.48
C THR A 198 -0.55 -13.51 -5.24
N SER A 199 0.20 -12.72 -4.48
CA SER A 199 1.56 -13.08 -4.04
C SER A 199 1.57 -14.40 -3.27
N SER A 200 0.65 -14.56 -2.34
CA SER A 200 0.52 -15.71 -1.45
C SER A 200 0.16 -16.97 -2.22
N VAL A 201 -0.84 -16.89 -3.11
CA VAL A 201 -1.16 -18.03 -4.00
C VAL A 201 0.00 -18.35 -4.94
N SER A 202 0.74 -17.34 -5.39
CA SER A 202 1.94 -17.55 -6.21
C SER A 202 3.04 -18.30 -5.43
N LEU A 203 3.32 -17.89 -4.19
CA LEU A 203 4.26 -18.57 -3.30
C LEU A 203 3.80 -20.00 -3.01
N TYR A 204 2.55 -20.18 -2.58
CA TYR A 204 1.99 -21.49 -2.27
C TYR A 204 2.08 -22.45 -3.45
N THR A 205 1.71 -22.00 -4.66
CA THR A 205 1.79 -22.84 -5.86
C THR A 205 3.22 -23.10 -6.32
N ALA A 206 4.17 -22.21 -6.03
CA ALA A 206 5.59 -22.45 -6.25
C ALA A 206 6.12 -23.54 -5.31
N LEU A 207 5.79 -23.46 -4.03
CA LEU A 207 6.18 -24.43 -3.00
C LEU A 207 5.56 -25.80 -3.24
N LEU A 208 4.27 -25.88 -3.58
CA LEU A 208 3.63 -27.14 -3.96
C LEU A 208 4.30 -27.77 -5.20
N ALA A 209 4.67 -26.95 -6.20
CA ALA A 209 5.34 -27.43 -7.40
C ALA A 209 6.74 -27.99 -7.08
N SER A 210 7.50 -27.37 -6.17
CA SER A 210 8.82 -27.90 -5.76
C SER A 210 8.73 -29.21 -5.00
N GLN A 211 7.58 -29.49 -4.38
CA GLN A 211 7.26 -30.79 -3.78
C GLN A 211 6.61 -31.79 -4.77
N GLY A 212 6.56 -31.48 -6.07
CA GLY A 212 6.01 -32.36 -7.09
C GLY A 212 4.48 -32.47 -7.10
N GLN A 213 3.76 -31.61 -6.38
CA GLN A 213 2.29 -31.63 -6.31
C GLN A 213 1.64 -30.92 -7.52
N GLU A 214 2.05 -31.30 -8.73
CA GLU A 214 1.67 -30.62 -9.98
C GLU A 214 0.16 -30.61 -10.25
N ASP A 215 -0.57 -31.65 -9.88
CA ASP A 215 -2.02 -31.74 -10.10
C ASP A 215 -2.77 -30.72 -9.23
N LYS A 216 -2.41 -30.62 -7.95
CA LYS A 216 -2.95 -29.62 -7.02
C LYS A 216 -2.61 -28.21 -7.49
N VAL A 217 -1.38 -27.99 -7.95
CA VAL A 217 -0.97 -26.70 -8.54
C VAL A 217 -1.81 -26.37 -9.77
N TYR A 218 -2.01 -27.32 -10.68
CA TYR A 218 -2.82 -27.14 -11.88
C TYR A 218 -4.26 -26.71 -11.54
N GLU A 219 -4.90 -27.40 -10.59
CA GLU A 219 -6.27 -27.08 -10.16
C GLU A 219 -6.39 -25.68 -9.57
N ILE A 220 -5.48 -25.31 -8.65
CA ILE A 220 -5.46 -23.98 -8.02
C ILE A 220 -5.25 -22.90 -9.09
N LEU A 221 -4.25 -23.07 -9.95
CA LEU A 221 -3.92 -22.09 -10.97
C LEU A 221 -5.01 -21.95 -12.03
N LEU A 222 -5.64 -23.05 -12.44
CA LEU A 222 -6.77 -23.03 -13.37
C LEU A 222 -7.96 -22.25 -12.79
N LYS A 223 -8.27 -22.47 -11.50
CA LYS A 223 -9.33 -21.77 -10.79
C LYS A 223 -9.05 -20.26 -10.68
N ARG A 224 -7.82 -19.89 -10.29
CA ARG A 224 -7.39 -18.48 -10.21
C ARG A 224 -7.37 -17.79 -11.57
N ALA A 225 -6.88 -18.49 -12.59
CA ALA A 225 -6.88 -17.98 -13.95
C ALA A 225 -8.31 -17.74 -14.44
N SER A 226 -9.25 -18.66 -14.22
CA SER A 226 -10.64 -18.52 -14.71
C SER A 226 -11.41 -17.33 -14.13
N ILE A 227 -11.02 -16.85 -12.95
CA ILE A 227 -11.57 -15.63 -12.33
C ILE A 227 -10.70 -14.39 -12.55
N GLY A 228 -9.59 -14.53 -13.29
CA GLY A 228 -8.68 -13.44 -13.63
C GLY A 228 -7.78 -12.96 -12.49
N LYS A 229 -7.67 -13.73 -11.39
CA LYS A 229 -6.86 -13.42 -10.20
C LYS A 229 -5.50 -14.14 -10.20
N SER A 230 -4.69 -14.00 -11.25
CA SER A 230 -3.42 -14.73 -11.39
C SER A 230 -2.23 -13.81 -11.68
N SER A 231 -1.05 -14.08 -11.12
CA SER A 231 0.18 -13.36 -11.50
C SER A 231 0.71 -13.83 -12.87
N LEU A 232 1.71 -13.11 -13.40
CA LEU A 232 2.42 -13.57 -14.61
C LEU A 232 3.11 -14.92 -14.37
N ASP A 233 3.80 -15.10 -13.24
CA ASP A 233 4.45 -16.38 -12.88
C ASP A 233 3.43 -17.52 -12.82
N MET A 234 2.30 -17.29 -12.16
CA MET A 234 1.19 -18.23 -12.10
C MET A 234 0.70 -18.63 -13.50
N ASN A 235 0.53 -17.66 -14.40
CA ASN A 235 0.09 -17.93 -15.77
C ASN A 235 1.14 -18.72 -16.57
N LEU A 236 2.44 -18.45 -16.37
CA LEU A 236 3.53 -19.20 -16.99
C LEU A 236 3.58 -20.64 -16.47
N ARG A 237 3.42 -20.83 -15.16
CA ARG A 237 3.37 -22.15 -14.51
C ARG A 237 2.16 -22.95 -14.98
N LEU A 238 0.98 -22.33 -15.06
CA LEU A 238 -0.22 -22.95 -15.61
C LEU A 238 -0.01 -23.37 -17.07
N ARG A 239 0.59 -22.52 -17.90
CA ARG A 239 0.92 -22.85 -19.29
C ARG A 239 1.83 -24.06 -19.38
N LYS A 240 2.89 -24.12 -18.57
CA LYS A 240 3.81 -25.27 -18.52
C LYS A 240 3.06 -26.56 -18.16
N LEU A 241 2.17 -26.52 -17.17
CA LEU A 241 1.36 -27.66 -16.76
C LEU A 241 0.36 -28.08 -17.85
N CYS A 242 -0.27 -27.12 -18.54
CA CYS A 242 -1.13 -27.39 -19.69
C CYS A 242 -0.34 -28.08 -20.81
N LEU A 243 0.83 -27.57 -21.19
CA LEU A 243 1.69 -28.19 -22.21
C LEU A 243 1.99 -29.65 -21.89
N LYS A 244 2.30 -29.95 -20.63
CA LYS A 244 2.55 -31.32 -20.15
C LYS A 244 1.30 -32.21 -20.23
N LYS A 245 0.12 -31.67 -19.89
CA LYS A 245 -1.14 -32.43 -19.80
C LYS A 245 -1.85 -32.64 -21.14
N MET A 246 -1.83 -31.65 -22.04
CA MET A 246 -2.66 -31.67 -23.27
C MET A 246 -1.88 -31.46 -24.57
N GLY A 247 -0.58 -31.18 -24.51
CA GLY A 247 0.27 -30.91 -25.67
C GLY A 247 0.15 -29.47 -26.21
N SER A 248 1.05 -29.08 -27.11
CA SER A 248 1.12 -27.73 -27.69
C SER A 248 -0.18 -27.30 -28.37
N ASP A 249 -0.73 -28.20 -29.20
CA ASP A 249 -1.80 -27.86 -30.15
C ASP A 249 -3.09 -27.47 -29.43
N ARG A 250 -3.35 -28.09 -28.27
CA ARG A 250 -4.54 -27.80 -27.44
C ARG A 250 -4.31 -26.70 -26.42
N THR A 251 -3.06 -26.46 -26.01
CA THR A 251 -2.75 -25.53 -24.92
C THR A 251 -3.10 -24.08 -25.26
N SER A 252 -2.75 -23.61 -26.45
CA SER A 252 -3.09 -22.23 -26.88
C SER A 252 -4.60 -22.04 -26.88
N VAL A 253 -5.33 -22.92 -27.55
CA VAL A 253 -6.80 -22.89 -27.66
C VAL A 253 -7.46 -22.91 -26.27
N PHE A 254 -6.97 -23.77 -25.37
CA PHE A 254 -7.49 -23.88 -24.01
C PHE A 254 -7.24 -22.61 -23.18
N LEU A 255 -6.00 -22.11 -23.13
CA LEU A 255 -5.68 -20.89 -22.39
C LEU A 255 -6.41 -19.66 -22.97
N ASP A 256 -6.55 -19.59 -24.30
CA ASP A 256 -7.31 -18.54 -24.96
C ASP A 256 -8.81 -18.62 -24.61
N SER A 257 -9.35 -19.82 -24.41
CA SER A 257 -10.74 -19.99 -23.97
C SER A 257 -10.96 -19.48 -22.55
N ILE A 258 -9.99 -19.71 -21.65
CA ILE A 258 -10.00 -19.17 -20.30
C ILE A 258 -9.96 -17.64 -20.34
N GLN A 259 -9.03 -17.06 -21.11
CA GLN A 259 -8.91 -15.61 -21.24
C GLN A 259 -10.16 -14.96 -21.84
N ARG A 260 -10.80 -15.59 -22.83
CA ARG A 260 -12.05 -15.10 -23.44
C ARG A 260 -13.21 -15.10 -22.45
N ASN A 261 -13.35 -16.13 -21.63
CA ASN A 261 -14.41 -16.21 -20.61
C ASN A 261 -14.27 -15.14 -19.53
N ILE A 262 -13.04 -14.81 -19.16
CA ILE A 262 -12.73 -13.73 -18.22
C ILE A 262 -13.15 -12.35 -18.78
N ASN A 263 -12.93 -12.09 -20.07
CA ASN A 263 -12.93 -10.72 -20.61
C ASN A 263 -14.30 -10.10 -20.90
N ASN A 264 -15.40 -10.85 -21.05
CA ASN A 264 -16.67 -10.24 -21.50
C ASN A 264 -17.81 -10.23 -20.47
N THR A 265 -17.95 -11.24 -19.61
CA THR A 265 -19.19 -11.38 -18.81
C THR A 265 -18.97 -11.16 -17.33
N TYR A 266 -17.93 -11.72 -16.74
CA TYR A 266 -17.72 -11.65 -15.29
C TYR A 266 -17.21 -10.26 -14.87
N LYS A 267 -16.11 -9.78 -15.48
CA LYS A 267 -15.52 -8.50 -15.12
C LYS A 267 -16.40 -7.30 -15.45
N VAL A 268 -17.06 -7.28 -16.61
CA VAL A 268 -17.98 -6.18 -16.96
C VAL A 268 -19.19 -6.18 -16.03
N LYS A 269 -19.69 -7.35 -15.61
CA LYS A 269 -20.79 -7.45 -14.64
C LYS A 269 -20.36 -6.98 -13.25
N ILE A 270 -19.17 -7.34 -12.79
CA ILE A 270 -18.62 -6.88 -11.51
C ILE A 270 -18.30 -5.38 -11.57
N ALA A 271 -17.64 -4.90 -12.62
CA ALA A 271 -17.40 -3.49 -12.84
C ALA A 271 -18.72 -2.71 -12.87
N LYS A 272 -19.74 -3.14 -13.62
CA LYS A 272 -21.07 -2.47 -13.59
C LYS A 272 -21.67 -2.41 -12.18
N LYS A 273 -21.46 -3.41 -11.32
CA LYS A 273 -21.90 -3.38 -9.92
C LYS A 273 -21.08 -2.42 -9.05
N MET A 274 -19.79 -2.28 -9.33
CA MET A 274 -18.88 -1.36 -8.63
C MET A 274 -18.97 0.09 -9.16
N MET A 275 -19.67 0.30 -10.28
CA MET A 275 -19.72 1.58 -10.94
C MET A 275 -20.44 2.61 -10.08
N ILE A 276 -19.73 3.69 -9.78
CA ILE A 276 -20.28 4.88 -9.13
C ILE A 276 -20.65 5.94 -10.17
N ASN A 277 -21.56 6.84 -9.79
CA ASN A 277 -22.05 7.89 -10.68
C ASN A 277 -21.91 9.25 -10.01
N LEU A 278 -20.68 9.63 -9.74
CA LEU A 278 -20.35 10.91 -9.12
C LEU A 278 -19.76 11.86 -10.17
N LYS A 279 -19.99 13.17 -9.98
CA LYS A 279 -19.24 14.17 -10.73
C LYS A 279 -17.77 14.08 -10.27
N ALA A 280 -16.85 13.94 -11.21
CA ALA A 280 -15.43 13.95 -10.87
C ALA A 280 -15.06 15.35 -10.33
N PRO A 281 -14.39 15.44 -9.15
CA PRO A 281 -13.85 16.71 -8.67
C PRO A 281 -12.92 17.33 -9.72
N ASP A 282 -13.09 18.63 -9.98
CA ASP A 282 -12.22 19.31 -10.92
C ASP A 282 -10.80 19.41 -10.34
N PHE A 283 -9.80 19.41 -11.21
CA PHE A 283 -8.41 19.57 -10.82
C PHE A 283 -7.62 20.35 -11.85
N SER A 284 -6.53 20.95 -11.38
CA SER A 284 -5.56 21.64 -12.19
C SER A 284 -4.17 21.36 -11.64
N LEU A 285 -3.48 20.36 -12.20
CA LEU A 285 -2.14 19.96 -11.79
C LEU A 285 -1.09 20.40 -12.82
N SER A 286 0.15 20.53 -12.38
CA SER A 286 1.29 20.75 -13.28
C SER A 286 2.02 19.44 -13.54
N ASP A 287 2.48 19.25 -14.78
CA ASP A 287 3.45 18.21 -15.09
C ASP A 287 4.86 18.58 -14.61
N LEU A 288 5.81 17.66 -14.81
CA LEU A 288 7.21 17.85 -14.41
C LEU A 288 7.94 18.98 -15.16
N ASN A 289 7.37 19.47 -16.28
CA ASN A 289 7.89 20.62 -17.04
C ASN A 289 7.14 21.92 -16.70
N GLY A 290 6.20 21.89 -15.75
CA GLY A 290 5.38 23.04 -15.34
C GLY A 290 4.17 23.30 -16.24
N LYS A 291 3.89 22.44 -17.23
CA LYS A 291 2.69 22.56 -18.06
C LYS A 291 1.46 22.16 -17.24
N ARG A 292 0.46 23.03 -17.23
CA ARG A 292 -0.80 22.80 -16.51
C ARG A 292 -1.72 21.88 -17.30
N ILE A 293 -2.27 20.86 -16.64
CA ILE A 293 -3.32 19.97 -17.13
C ILE A 293 -4.54 20.11 -16.24
N THR A 294 -5.72 20.25 -16.86
CA THR A 294 -7.00 20.35 -16.14
C THR A 294 -7.94 19.24 -16.56
N LEU A 295 -8.83 18.80 -15.67
CA LEU A 295 -9.84 17.81 -16.04
C LEU A 295 -10.75 18.33 -17.17
N ALA A 296 -11.11 19.61 -17.13
CA ALA A 296 -11.89 20.26 -18.18
C ALA A 296 -11.27 20.13 -19.58
N SER A 297 -9.94 20.20 -19.69
CA SER A 297 -9.23 20.04 -20.96
C SER A 297 -9.28 18.61 -21.54
N LEU A 298 -9.72 17.64 -20.75
CA LEU A 298 -9.79 16.22 -21.11
C LEU A 298 -11.22 15.74 -21.38
N LYS A 299 -12.19 16.66 -21.37
CA LYS A 299 -13.60 16.35 -21.66
C LYS A 299 -13.74 15.64 -23.01
N GLY A 300 -14.59 14.62 -23.05
CA GLY A 300 -14.78 13.75 -24.23
C GLY A 300 -13.84 12.55 -24.30
N LYS A 301 -12.83 12.47 -23.42
CA LYS A 301 -11.94 11.31 -23.30
C LYS A 301 -12.25 10.53 -22.03
N VAL A 302 -11.95 9.23 -22.04
CA VAL A 302 -11.84 8.46 -20.80
C VAL A 302 -10.49 8.81 -20.17
N VAL A 303 -10.49 9.08 -18.87
CA VAL A 303 -9.28 9.45 -18.11
C VAL A 303 -9.06 8.43 -17.01
N VAL A 304 -7.84 7.93 -16.89
CA VAL A 304 -7.39 7.10 -15.77
C VAL A 304 -6.39 7.91 -14.97
N LEU A 305 -6.70 8.14 -13.69
CA LEU A 305 -5.76 8.72 -12.73
C LEU A 305 -5.11 7.58 -11.95
N ASP A 306 -3.78 7.59 -11.87
CA ASP A 306 -3.00 6.68 -11.03
C ASP A 306 -2.29 7.49 -9.94
N PHE A 307 -2.75 7.37 -8.70
CA PHE A 307 -2.13 8.00 -7.55
C PHE A 307 -0.99 7.13 -7.02
N TRP A 308 0.21 7.70 -6.96
CA TRP A 308 1.45 6.98 -6.63
C TRP A 308 2.47 7.88 -5.93
N ALA A 309 3.56 7.30 -5.42
CA ALA A 309 4.70 8.02 -4.85
C ALA A 309 6.02 7.27 -5.12
N THR A 310 7.15 7.99 -5.10
CA THR A 310 8.49 7.41 -5.33
C THR A 310 8.97 6.48 -4.22
N TRP A 311 8.37 6.56 -3.04
CA TRP A 311 8.65 5.69 -1.89
C TRP A 311 7.66 4.53 -1.77
N CYS A 312 6.61 4.50 -2.59
CA CYS A 312 5.57 3.48 -2.52
C CYS A 312 5.95 2.23 -3.33
N THR A 313 6.49 1.22 -2.64
CA THR A 313 6.87 -0.07 -3.25
C THR A 313 5.76 -0.71 -4.10
N PRO A 314 4.51 -0.88 -3.64
CA PRO A 314 3.45 -1.48 -4.48
C PRO A 314 3.09 -0.60 -5.68
N CYS A 315 3.21 0.73 -5.58
CA CYS A 315 2.99 1.62 -6.71
C CYS A 315 4.03 1.37 -7.81
N ILE A 316 5.31 1.29 -7.42
CA ILE A 316 6.44 1.00 -8.31
C ILE A 316 6.27 -0.37 -8.96
N ALA A 317 5.88 -1.37 -8.18
CA ALA A 317 5.65 -2.72 -8.69
C ALA A 317 4.51 -2.79 -9.73
N SER A 318 3.52 -1.88 -9.67
CA SER A 318 2.40 -1.82 -10.61
C SER A 318 2.72 -1.11 -11.95
N MET A 319 3.86 -0.40 -12.02
CA MET A 319 4.22 0.43 -13.17
C MET A 319 4.29 -0.34 -14.51
N PRO A 320 4.88 -1.55 -14.59
CA PRO A 320 4.92 -2.31 -15.84
C PRO A 320 3.54 -2.64 -16.41
N ALA A 321 2.59 -3.04 -15.55
CA ALA A 321 1.21 -3.29 -15.97
C ALA A 321 0.50 -2.00 -16.41
N MET A 322 0.72 -0.88 -15.71
CA MET A 322 0.18 0.43 -16.10
C MET A 322 0.71 0.91 -17.45
N GLU A 323 2.00 0.70 -17.72
CA GLU A 323 2.60 1.01 -19.01
C GLU A 323 1.98 0.15 -20.12
N LYS A 324 1.83 -1.15 -19.88
CA LYS A 324 1.25 -2.09 -20.85
C LYS A 324 -0.18 -1.69 -21.23
N ILE A 325 -1.03 -1.40 -20.25
CA ILE A 325 -2.42 -1.00 -20.54
C ILE A 325 -2.51 0.39 -21.16
N SER A 326 -1.64 1.33 -20.77
CA SER A 326 -1.59 2.66 -21.40
C SER A 326 -1.21 2.58 -22.88
N LYS A 327 -0.30 1.68 -23.24
CA LYS A 327 0.07 1.43 -24.65
C LYS A 327 -1.04 0.72 -25.43
N ALA A 328 -1.81 -0.15 -24.78
CA ALA A 328 -2.93 -0.86 -25.40
C ALA A 328 -4.15 0.04 -25.69
N HIS A 329 -4.30 1.15 -24.96
CA HIS A 329 -5.41 2.10 -25.11
C HIS A 329 -4.93 3.54 -25.38
N PRO A 330 -4.37 3.83 -26.57
CA PRO A 330 -3.89 5.18 -26.91
C PRO A 330 -5.00 6.25 -26.93
N GLU A 331 -6.27 5.84 -27.03
CA GLU A 331 -7.45 6.72 -26.96
C GLU A 331 -7.84 7.13 -25.53
N VAL A 332 -7.29 6.47 -24.51
CA VAL A 332 -7.51 6.76 -23.09
C VAL A 332 -6.36 7.62 -22.57
N VAL A 333 -6.69 8.62 -21.75
CA VAL A 333 -5.66 9.48 -21.14
C VAL A 333 -5.27 8.90 -19.79
N PHE A 334 -4.03 8.44 -19.67
CA PHE A 334 -3.46 8.02 -18.39
C PHE A 334 -2.65 9.15 -17.78
N LEU A 335 -2.97 9.53 -16.54
CA LEU A 335 -2.28 10.55 -15.77
C LEU A 335 -1.76 9.96 -14.46
N PHE A 336 -0.46 10.10 -14.23
CA PHE A 336 0.23 9.52 -13.08
C PHE A 336 0.44 10.61 -12.05
N VAL A 337 -0.47 10.66 -11.09
CA VAL A 337 -0.55 11.70 -10.07
C VAL A 337 0.39 11.35 -8.93
N ALA A 338 1.58 11.96 -8.93
CA ALA A 338 2.54 11.85 -7.84
C ALA A 338 1.99 12.62 -6.62
N THR A 339 1.60 11.88 -5.59
CA THR A 339 1.01 12.38 -4.35
C THR A 339 1.78 11.82 -3.14
N GLY A 340 1.60 12.39 -1.94
CA GLY A 340 2.37 11.96 -0.77
C GLY A 340 3.87 12.28 -0.83
N GLU A 341 4.29 13.13 -1.78
CA GLU A 341 5.68 13.55 -1.95
C GLU A 341 6.00 14.72 -1.02
N ASN A 342 6.44 14.40 0.20
CA ASN A 342 6.69 15.40 1.25
C ASN A 342 8.08 16.05 1.18
N GLY A 343 8.22 17.20 1.83
CA GLY A 343 9.50 17.88 2.01
C GLY A 343 10.02 18.68 0.80
N LYS A 344 11.14 19.39 1.01
CA LYS A 344 11.78 20.19 -0.04
C LYS A 344 12.30 19.27 -1.15
N GLY A 345 12.16 19.69 -2.40
CA GLY A 345 12.70 18.96 -3.54
C GLY A 345 11.82 17.85 -4.11
N ALA A 346 10.55 17.76 -3.71
CA ALA A 346 9.60 16.73 -4.18
C ALA A 346 9.56 16.58 -5.71
N VAL A 347 9.41 17.70 -6.43
CA VAL A 347 9.40 17.70 -7.90
C VAL A 347 10.69 17.14 -8.48
N GLN A 348 11.85 17.52 -7.92
CA GLN A 348 13.15 17.05 -8.37
C GLN A 348 13.34 15.55 -8.10
N ARG A 349 12.86 15.03 -6.96
CA ARG A 349 12.91 13.59 -6.66
C ARG A 349 12.07 12.78 -7.64
N VAL A 350 10.82 13.20 -7.88
CA VAL A 350 9.93 12.55 -8.85
C VAL A 350 10.53 12.61 -10.25
N ALA A 351 11.01 13.78 -10.68
CA ALA A 351 11.64 13.93 -12.00
C ALA A 351 12.90 13.05 -12.16
N SER A 352 13.73 12.97 -11.11
CA SER A 352 14.92 12.11 -11.10
C SER A 352 14.54 10.63 -11.17
N TYR A 353 13.50 10.23 -10.44
CA TYR A 353 12.98 8.87 -10.45
C TYR A 353 12.49 8.48 -11.85
N VAL A 354 11.60 9.30 -12.44
CA VAL A 354 11.05 9.06 -13.78
C VAL A 354 12.15 8.99 -14.84
N LYS A 355 13.14 9.88 -14.78
CA LYS A 355 14.30 9.85 -15.67
C LYS A 355 15.11 8.57 -15.53
N LYS A 356 15.32 8.10 -14.28
CA LYS A 356 16.09 6.88 -13.97
C LYS A 356 15.36 5.62 -14.44
N THR A 357 14.07 5.50 -14.18
CA THR A 357 13.29 4.30 -14.50
C THR A 357 12.80 4.27 -15.94
N LYS A 358 12.94 5.39 -16.68
CA LYS A 358 12.40 5.58 -18.03
C LYS A 358 10.89 5.31 -18.09
N PHE A 359 10.19 5.53 -16.98
CA PHE A 359 8.77 5.31 -16.89
C PHE A 359 8.05 6.24 -17.89
N PRO A 360 7.40 5.71 -18.93
CA PRO A 360 6.88 6.55 -19.98
C PRO A 360 5.48 6.97 -19.60
N VAL A 361 5.28 8.19 -19.06
CA VAL A 361 3.92 8.74 -18.89
C VAL A 361 3.86 10.20 -18.45
N HIS A 362 2.67 10.77 -18.64
CA HIS A 362 2.24 12.08 -18.14
C HIS A 362 2.15 12.09 -16.61
N VAL A 363 3.28 12.35 -15.95
CA VAL A 363 3.35 12.53 -14.49
C VAL A 363 2.91 13.93 -14.12
N LEU A 364 1.96 14.01 -13.19
CA LEU A 364 1.43 15.24 -12.61
C LEU A 364 1.80 15.32 -11.14
N MET A 365 2.16 16.51 -10.67
CA MET A 365 2.49 16.74 -9.26
C MET A 365 1.25 17.18 -8.50
N ASP A 366 0.77 16.33 -7.59
CA ASP A 366 -0.19 16.70 -6.55
C ASP A 366 0.58 17.31 -5.38
N ILE A 367 0.26 18.55 -5.04
CA ILE A 367 1.00 19.31 -4.03
C ILE A 367 0.23 19.36 -2.71
N PRO A 368 0.92 19.41 -1.56
CA PRO A 368 0.26 19.57 -0.28
C PRO A 368 -0.59 20.85 -0.22
N LEU A 369 -1.72 20.76 0.45
CA LEU A 369 -2.59 21.89 0.76
C LEU A 369 -1.85 22.86 1.68
N LYS A 370 -1.98 24.15 1.37
CA LYS A 370 -1.32 25.22 2.13
C LYS A 370 -1.80 25.21 3.58
N GLY A 371 -0.90 24.93 4.52
CA GLY A 371 -1.18 24.90 5.96
C GLY A 371 -1.54 23.52 6.53
N THR A 372 -1.71 22.50 5.67
CA THR A 372 -1.98 21.10 6.05
C THR A 372 -1.07 20.20 5.19
N PRO A 373 0.24 20.14 5.48
CA PRO A 373 1.22 19.43 4.66
C PRO A 373 0.94 17.92 4.50
N GLU A 374 0.09 17.36 5.36
CA GLU A 374 -0.40 15.98 5.31
C GLU A 374 -1.52 15.74 4.28
N LEU A 375 -2.20 16.79 3.81
CA LEU A 375 -3.30 16.68 2.85
C LEU A 375 -2.85 17.14 1.46
N PHE A 376 -3.19 16.37 0.44
CA PHE A 376 -2.83 16.65 -0.95
C PHE A 376 -4.07 17.04 -1.75
N GLN A 377 -3.97 18.08 -2.59
CA GLN A 377 -5.13 18.74 -3.18
C GLN A 377 -6.06 17.76 -3.91
N VAL A 378 -5.51 16.98 -4.84
CA VAL A 378 -6.33 16.11 -5.70
C VAL A 378 -6.61 14.79 -5.01
N ALA A 379 -5.64 14.20 -4.30
CA ALA A 379 -5.86 12.98 -3.52
C ALA A 379 -7.01 13.16 -2.51
N SER A 380 -7.02 14.25 -1.74
CA SER A 380 -8.09 14.54 -0.78
C SER A 380 -9.44 14.80 -1.47
N ALA A 381 -9.46 15.50 -2.60
CA ALA A 381 -10.70 15.76 -3.34
C ALA A 381 -11.35 14.47 -3.87
N TYR A 382 -10.52 13.51 -4.28
CA TYR A 382 -10.94 12.20 -4.75
C TYR A 382 -11.09 11.15 -3.64
N LYS A 383 -10.86 11.53 -2.37
CA LYS A 383 -10.90 10.63 -1.20
C LYS A 383 -9.96 9.43 -1.33
N VAL A 384 -8.74 9.70 -1.76
CA VAL A 384 -7.67 8.72 -1.85
C VAL A 384 -7.05 8.55 -0.46
N ASP A 385 -7.38 7.46 0.20
CA ASP A 385 -6.94 7.15 1.57
C ASP A 385 -5.71 6.21 1.62
N GLY A 386 -5.21 5.78 0.45
CA GLY A 386 -4.03 4.93 0.32
C GLY A 386 -3.53 4.94 -1.12
N ILE A 387 -2.31 4.44 -1.35
CA ILE A 387 -1.73 4.30 -2.69
C ILE A 387 -1.13 2.91 -2.88
N PRO A 388 -1.13 2.34 -4.10
CA PRO A 388 -1.65 2.95 -5.33
C PRO A 388 -3.18 3.01 -5.38
N THR A 389 -3.75 4.06 -5.96
CA THR A 389 -5.20 4.15 -6.24
C THR A 389 -5.43 4.52 -7.69
N LYS A 390 -6.35 3.80 -8.35
CA LYS A 390 -6.77 4.04 -9.72
C LYS A 390 -8.18 4.61 -9.74
N ILE A 391 -8.33 5.77 -10.38
CA ILE A 391 -9.62 6.39 -10.64
C ILE A 391 -9.89 6.34 -12.14
N VAL A 392 -11.10 5.97 -12.53
CA VAL A 392 -11.54 6.02 -13.93
C VAL A 392 -12.69 7.01 -14.09
N ILE A 393 -12.51 7.96 -15.00
CA ILE A 393 -13.45 9.02 -15.34
C ILE A 393 -13.93 8.81 -16.78
N ASP A 394 -15.24 8.89 -17.01
CA ASP A 394 -15.82 8.74 -18.34
C ASP A 394 -15.72 10.01 -19.21
N ARG A 395 -16.15 9.89 -20.47
CA ARG A 395 -16.14 11.00 -21.45
C ARG A 395 -16.99 12.20 -21.04
N LYS A 396 -17.96 12.01 -20.14
CA LYS A 396 -18.85 13.04 -19.60
C LYS A 396 -18.26 13.72 -18.36
N GLY A 397 -17.05 13.35 -17.93
CA GLY A 397 -16.39 13.91 -16.75
C GLY A 397 -16.96 13.37 -15.44
N LYS A 398 -17.52 12.16 -15.45
CA LYS A 398 -18.04 11.52 -14.25
C LYS A 398 -17.07 10.45 -13.75
N LEU A 399 -16.84 10.45 -12.45
CA LEU A 399 -16.06 9.44 -11.75
C LEU A 399 -16.89 8.14 -11.72
N ARG A 400 -16.35 7.09 -12.34
CA ARG A 400 -17.00 5.79 -12.50
C ARG A 400 -16.43 4.71 -11.58
N PHE A 401 -15.14 4.76 -11.31
CA PHE A 401 -14.44 3.74 -10.53
C PHE A 401 -13.38 4.36 -9.65
N SER A 402 -13.16 3.74 -8.49
CA SER A 402 -12.07 4.01 -7.55
C SER A 402 -11.62 2.69 -6.95
N THR A 403 -10.41 2.25 -7.24
CA THR A 403 -9.82 1.03 -6.69
C THR A 403 -8.47 1.32 -6.07
N THR A 404 -8.21 0.73 -4.89
CA THR A 404 -6.98 0.95 -4.12
C THR A 404 -6.25 -0.38 -3.98
N GLY A 405 -4.92 -0.32 -4.06
CA GLY A 405 -4.02 -1.45 -4.00
C GLY A 405 -3.53 -1.91 -5.36
N TYR A 406 -2.63 -2.89 -5.32
CA TYR A 406 -2.05 -3.54 -6.49
C TYR A 406 -1.92 -5.04 -6.17
N PRO A 407 -2.86 -5.88 -6.60
CA PRO A 407 -2.83 -7.31 -6.31
C PRO A 407 -1.84 -8.07 -7.21
N SER A 408 -1.89 -7.81 -8.52
CA SER A 408 -0.95 -8.32 -9.52
C SER A 408 -1.08 -7.60 -10.87
N ASP A 409 -0.06 -7.71 -11.72
CA ASP A 409 -0.07 -7.15 -13.08
C ASP A 409 -1.31 -7.57 -13.88
N THR A 410 -1.61 -8.87 -13.87
CA THR A 410 -2.74 -9.41 -14.65
C THR A 410 -4.05 -8.88 -14.14
N GLU A 411 -4.28 -8.88 -12.82
CA GLU A 411 -5.50 -8.38 -12.20
C GLU A 411 -5.70 -6.89 -12.46
N LEU A 412 -4.64 -6.10 -12.31
CA LEU A 412 -4.68 -4.66 -12.59
C LEU A 412 -5.12 -4.39 -14.04
N ILE A 413 -4.46 -5.03 -15.01
CA ILE A 413 -4.79 -4.90 -16.44
C ILE A 413 -6.23 -5.33 -16.67
N ASN A 414 -6.60 -6.47 -16.10
CA ASN A 414 -7.90 -7.08 -16.22
C ASN A 414 -9.04 -6.19 -15.70
N GLU A 415 -8.85 -5.57 -14.54
CA GLU A 415 -9.80 -4.64 -13.93
C GLU A 415 -9.95 -3.37 -14.77
N LEU A 416 -8.82 -2.76 -15.14
CA LEU A 416 -8.81 -1.51 -15.91
C LEU A 416 -9.39 -1.68 -17.31
N GLU A 417 -9.11 -2.79 -18.01
CA GLU A 417 -9.76 -3.14 -19.29
C GLU A 417 -11.29 -3.11 -19.16
N ALA A 418 -11.83 -3.75 -18.12
CA ALA A 418 -13.27 -3.80 -17.88
C ALA A 418 -13.85 -2.43 -17.51
N MET A 419 -13.16 -1.67 -16.65
CA MET A 419 -13.57 -0.32 -16.25
C MET A 419 -13.55 0.66 -17.42
N ILE A 420 -12.51 0.61 -18.26
CA ILE A 420 -12.38 1.42 -19.48
C ILE A 420 -13.50 1.06 -20.46
N ALA A 421 -13.78 -0.23 -20.67
CA ALA A 421 -14.87 -0.67 -21.54
C ALA A 421 -16.23 -0.14 -21.07
N VAL A 422 -16.52 -0.21 -19.76
CA VAL A 422 -17.75 0.36 -19.18
C VAL A 422 -17.80 1.87 -19.33
N ALA A 423 -16.69 2.58 -19.06
CA ALA A 423 -16.62 4.03 -19.14
C ALA A 423 -16.74 4.56 -20.59
N LYS A 424 -16.27 3.82 -21.59
CA LYS A 424 -16.41 4.15 -23.02
C LYS A 424 -17.85 4.05 -23.52
N GLY A 425 -18.64 3.13 -22.94
CA GLY A 425 -20.03 2.89 -23.32
C GLY A 425 -21.04 3.91 -22.75
N GLN A 426 -20.57 4.96 -22.08
CA GLN A 426 -21.35 6.05 -21.49
C GLN A 426 -21.12 7.34 -22.25
#